data_AF-A0A1C6PUQ5-F1
#
_entry.id   AF-A0A1C6PUQ5-F1
#
_cell.length_a   1.000
_cell.length_b   1.000
_cell.length_c   1.000
_cell.angle_alpha   90.00
_cell.angle_beta   90.00
_cell.angle_gamma   90.00
#
_symmetry.space_group_name_H-M   'P 1'
#
loop_
_entity.id
_entity.type
_entity.pdbx_description
1 polymer ?
#
loop_
_entity_poly.entity_id
_entity_poly.type
_entity_poly.pdbx_seq_one_letter_code
_entity_poly.pdbx_strand_id
1 'polypeptide(L)'
;MGRPVDPRVAYTTTAEPSPGPTPGPTPSPPPDSGGEGPSPEPSPSPNPSPTAPAPWGSDPDLGVTSSFLRRRAGDCETASEIVRKTRGVAEDARTGLARAADGWRFTGSLDELEERWEALNKVVVQRLDQAAENFRLSADAYDKNETSIASQFL
;
A
#
# COMPACT_ATOMS: atom_id res chain seq x y z
N MET A 1 -4.86 26.91 -16.43
CA MET A 1 -5.98 26.66 -15.48
C MET A 1 -6.04 25.15 -15.24
N GLY A 2 -5.28 24.66 -14.25
CA GLY A 2 -5.25 23.23 -13.92
C GLY A 2 -6.51 22.83 -13.17
N ARG A 3 -7.18 21.76 -13.61
CA ARG A 3 -8.34 21.22 -12.91
C ARG A 3 -7.92 20.71 -11.52
N PRO A 4 -8.71 20.95 -10.46
CA PRO A 4 -8.43 20.38 -9.15
C PRO A 4 -8.59 18.85 -9.22
N VAL A 5 -7.52 18.13 -8.92
CA VAL A 5 -7.54 16.68 -8.77
C VAL A 5 -8.03 16.39 -7.36
N ASP A 6 -9.12 15.64 -7.25
CA ASP A 6 -9.64 15.18 -5.97
C ASP A 6 -8.64 14.19 -5.34
N PRO A 7 -8.08 14.48 -4.14
CA PRO A 7 -7.09 13.61 -3.50
C PRO A 7 -7.65 12.23 -3.13
N ARG A 8 -8.98 12.03 -3.15
CA ARG A 8 -9.60 10.72 -2.92
C ARG A 8 -9.41 9.73 -4.07
N VAL A 9 -9.06 10.21 -5.26
CA VAL A 9 -8.91 9.36 -6.46
C VAL A 9 -7.44 9.00 -6.72
N ALA A 10 -6.48 9.71 -6.11
CA ALA A 10 -5.06 9.54 -6.37
C ALA A 10 -4.43 8.26 -5.79
N TYR A 11 -5.13 7.55 -4.89
CA TYR A 11 -4.56 6.42 -4.15
C TYR A 11 -5.17 5.05 -4.47
N THR A 12 -6.00 4.93 -5.50
CA THR A 12 -6.53 3.63 -5.93
C THR A 12 -5.75 3.08 -7.11
N THR A 13 -4.50 2.68 -6.89
CA THR A 13 -3.88 1.64 -7.73
C THR A 13 -4.19 0.29 -7.07
N THR A 14 -5.40 -0.21 -7.33
CA THR A 14 -5.76 -1.59 -7.05
C THR A 14 -5.20 -2.43 -8.18
N ALA A 15 -4.29 -3.37 -7.86
CA ALA A 15 -3.87 -4.40 -8.80
C ALA A 15 -5.11 -5.18 -9.27
N GLU A 16 -5.30 -5.24 -10.59
CA GLU A 16 -6.42 -5.93 -11.22
C GLU A 16 -6.36 -7.45 -10.91
N PRO A 17 -7.44 -8.09 -10.44
CA PRO A 17 -7.44 -9.53 -10.25
C PRO A 17 -7.41 -10.24 -11.62
N SER A 18 -6.51 -11.21 -11.76
CA SER A 18 -6.35 -12.03 -12.97
C SER A 18 -7.66 -12.76 -13.31
N PRO A 19 -8.12 -12.79 -14.58
CA PRO A 19 -9.35 -13.49 -14.95
C PRO A 19 -9.19 -14.99 -14.77
N GLY A 20 -10.05 -15.60 -13.95
CA GLY A 20 -10.15 -17.06 -13.79
C GLY A 20 -10.61 -17.75 -15.09
N PRO A 21 -10.35 -19.06 -15.26
CA PRO A 21 -10.65 -19.77 -16.49
C PRO A 21 -12.16 -19.84 -16.78
N THR A 22 -12.52 -19.59 -18.04
CA THR A 22 -13.88 -19.64 -18.57
C THR A 22 -14.47 -21.07 -18.56
N PRO A 23 -15.71 -21.29 -18.09
CA PRO A 23 -16.38 -22.59 -18.21
C PRO A 23 -16.68 -22.97 -19.67
N GLY A 24 -16.48 -24.25 -20.02
CA GLY A 24 -16.74 -24.79 -21.37
C GLY A 24 -18.22 -24.88 -21.76
N PRO A 25 -18.54 -25.16 -23.04
CA PRO A 25 -19.91 -25.08 -23.55
C PRO A 25 -20.83 -26.20 -23.04
N THR A 26 -22.08 -25.81 -22.74
CA THR A 26 -23.23 -26.64 -22.36
C THR A 26 -23.70 -27.54 -23.52
N PRO A 27 -24.01 -28.83 -23.31
CA PRO A 27 -24.62 -29.69 -24.34
C PRO A 27 -26.10 -29.38 -24.59
N SER A 28 -26.53 -29.45 -25.86
CA SER A 28 -27.92 -29.26 -26.34
C SER A 28 -28.88 -30.42 -25.96
N PRO A 29 -30.20 -30.15 -25.80
CA PRO A 29 -31.19 -31.16 -25.43
C PRO A 29 -31.67 -32.04 -26.61
N PRO A 30 -32.18 -33.27 -26.36
CA PRO A 30 -32.80 -34.14 -27.36
C PRO A 30 -34.30 -33.82 -27.60
N PRO A 31 -34.93 -34.32 -28.69
CA PRO A 31 -36.21 -33.84 -29.17
C PRO A 31 -37.46 -34.47 -28.52
N ASP A 32 -38.55 -33.75 -28.77
CA ASP A 32 -39.90 -33.75 -28.19
C ASP A 32 -40.75 -35.01 -28.45
N SER A 33 -41.66 -35.34 -27.52
CA SER A 33 -42.71 -36.34 -27.70
C SER A 33 -43.89 -36.11 -26.74
N GLY A 34 -44.84 -35.28 -27.18
CA GLY A 34 -46.30 -35.49 -27.14
C GLY A 34 -47.04 -35.79 -25.81
N GLY A 35 -48.00 -34.91 -25.49
CA GLY A 35 -49.31 -35.33 -24.94
C GLY A 35 -49.79 -34.68 -23.62
N GLU A 36 -50.79 -33.80 -23.76
CA GLU A 36 -51.92 -33.51 -22.85
C GLU A 36 -51.75 -32.66 -21.55
N GLY A 37 -52.36 -31.45 -21.58
CA GLY A 37 -52.90 -30.71 -20.42
C GLY A 37 -52.20 -29.38 -20.05
N PRO A 38 -52.89 -28.21 -20.02
CA PRO A 38 -52.32 -27.01 -19.39
C PRO A 38 -52.33 -27.19 -17.86
N SER A 39 -51.17 -27.52 -17.30
CA SER A 39 -50.91 -27.47 -15.87
C SER A 39 -50.97 -26.01 -15.39
N PRO A 40 -51.64 -25.66 -14.28
CA PRO A 40 -51.65 -24.29 -13.78
C PRO A 40 -50.24 -23.83 -13.43
N GLU A 41 -49.84 -22.65 -13.92
CA GLU A 41 -48.54 -22.06 -13.63
C GLU A 41 -48.31 -21.99 -12.10
N PRO A 42 -47.13 -22.41 -11.60
CA PRO A 42 -46.79 -22.20 -10.21
C PRO A 42 -46.70 -20.69 -9.96
N SER A 43 -47.38 -20.22 -8.91
CA SER A 43 -47.31 -18.83 -8.47
C SER A 43 -45.86 -18.36 -8.33
N PRO A 44 -45.52 -17.13 -8.76
CA PRO A 44 -44.18 -16.60 -8.56
C PRO A 44 -43.85 -16.61 -7.07
N SER A 45 -42.72 -17.22 -6.73
CA SER A 45 -42.19 -17.21 -5.36
C SER A 45 -42.12 -15.78 -4.81
N PRO A 46 -42.43 -15.57 -3.53
CA PRO A 46 -42.32 -14.25 -2.92
C PRO A 46 -40.89 -13.75 -3.07
N ASN A 47 -40.80 -12.50 -3.54
CA ASN A 47 -39.57 -11.74 -3.69
C ASN A 47 -38.69 -11.90 -2.42
N PRO A 48 -37.38 -12.19 -2.54
CA PRO A 48 -36.52 -12.29 -1.36
C PRO A 48 -36.60 -10.98 -0.57
N SER A 49 -36.77 -11.11 0.75
CA SER A 49 -36.67 -9.95 1.64
C SER A 49 -35.35 -9.24 1.40
N PRO A 50 -35.32 -7.89 1.43
CA PRO A 50 -34.09 -7.15 1.27
C PRO A 50 -33.07 -7.64 2.30
N THR A 51 -32.00 -8.25 1.82
CA THR A 51 -30.83 -8.59 2.62
C THR A 51 -30.36 -7.30 3.29
N ALA A 52 -30.24 -7.31 4.62
CA ALA A 52 -29.67 -6.19 5.35
C ALA A 52 -28.31 -5.84 4.69
N PRO A 53 -28.02 -4.55 4.47
CA PRO A 53 -26.72 -4.16 3.93
C PRO A 53 -25.64 -4.79 4.81
N ALA A 54 -24.58 -5.29 4.17
CA ALA A 54 -23.44 -5.88 4.87
C ALA A 54 -23.03 -4.96 6.03
N PRO A 55 -22.74 -5.50 7.22
CA PRO A 55 -22.21 -4.70 8.31
C PRO A 55 -20.95 -4.03 7.77
N TRP A 56 -20.92 -2.71 7.84
CA TRP A 56 -19.87 -1.90 7.28
C TRP A 56 -18.52 -2.34 7.82
N GLY A 57 -17.75 -3.04 6.98
CA GLY A 57 -16.35 -3.34 7.22
C GLY A 57 -16.09 -4.27 8.40
N SER A 58 -14.89 -4.84 8.40
CA SER A 58 -14.24 -5.34 9.62
C SER A 58 -14.40 -4.34 10.76
N ASP A 59 -14.38 -4.79 12.02
CA ASP A 59 -14.16 -3.91 13.16
C ASP A 59 -13.05 -2.90 12.78
N PRO A 60 -13.25 -1.58 13.02
CA PRO A 60 -12.23 -0.60 12.70
C PRO A 60 -10.92 -1.07 13.36
N ASP A 61 -9.82 -1.02 12.62
CA ASP A 61 -8.50 -1.26 13.20
C ASP A 61 -8.19 -0.11 14.17
N LEU A 62 -8.66 -0.24 15.41
CA LEU A 62 -8.47 0.72 16.50
C LEU A 62 -7.00 0.84 16.91
N GLY A 63 -6.10 0.05 16.32
CA GLY A 63 -4.65 0.15 16.55
C GLY A 63 -4.01 1.37 15.88
N VAL A 64 -4.61 1.88 14.79
CA VAL A 64 -4.07 3.03 14.06
C VAL A 64 -4.66 4.33 14.60
N THR A 65 -3.90 4.99 15.47
CA THR A 65 -4.21 6.34 15.99
C THR A 65 -3.27 7.38 15.38
N SER A 66 -3.64 8.67 15.42
CA SER A 66 -2.74 9.75 15.02
C SER A 66 -1.42 9.74 15.80
N SER A 67 -1.48 9.40 17.09
CA SER A 67 -0.29 9.22 17.95
C SER A 67 0.62 8.07 17.47
N PHE A 68 0.03 6.95 17.05
CA PHE A 68 0.77 5.82 16.47
C PHE A 68 1.46 6.24 15.17
N LEU A 69 0.76 6.92 14.27
CA LEU A 69 1.31 7.41 13.01
C LEU A 69 2.46 8.40 13.24
N ARG A 70 2.33 9.34 14.18
CA ARG A 70 3.41 10.26 14.57
C ARG A 70 4.63 9.52 15.12
N ARG A 71 4.44 8.46 15.90
CA ARG A 71 5.55 7.60 16.35
C ARG A 71 6.26 6.95 15.17
N ARG A 72 5.52 6.39 14.22
CA ARG A 72 6.12 5.78 13.00
C ARG A 72 6.89 6.79 12.16
N ALA A 73 6.43 8.04 12.09
CA ALA A 73 7.20 9.11 11.46
C ALA A 73 8.55 9.32 12.16
N GLY A 74 8.56 9.41 13.50
CA GLY A 74 9.79 9.53 14.27
C GLY A 74 10.73 8.33 14.15
N ASP A 75 10.19 7.11 14.04
CA ASP A 75 10.98 5.89 13.78
C ASP A 75 11.71 5.99 12.44
N CYS A 76 11.02 6.45 11.38
CA CYS A 76 11.60 6.66 10.06
C CYS A 76 12.72 7.71 10.06
N GLU A 77 12.54 8.81 10.79
CA GLU A 77 13.56 9.85 10.92
C GLU A 77 14.77 9.37 11.70
N THR A 78 14.54 8.62 12.78
CA THR A 78 15.62 8.01 13.55
C THR A 78 16.44 7.06 12.67
N ALA A 79 15.75 6.23 11.87
CA ALA A 79 16.41 5.34 10.93
C ALA A 79 17.18 6.12 9.84
N SER A 80 16.62 7.19 9.28
CA SER A 80 17.30 7.98 8.25
C SER A 80 18.55 8.68 8.80
N GLU A 81 18.49 9.19 10.03
CA GLU A 81 19.63 9.75 10.75
C GLU A 81 20.73 8.71 11.02
N ILE A 82 20.36 7.49 11.44
CA ILE A 82 21.32 6.40 11.63
C ILE A 82 22.06 6.11 10.31
N VAL A 83 21.32 5.98 9.20
CA VAL A 83 21.91 5.73 7.87
C VAL A 83 22.84 6.87 7.46
N ARG A 84 22.43 8.14 7.62
CA ARG A 84 23.30 9.30 7.31
C ARG A 84 24.62 9.25 8.07
N LYS A 85 24.62 8.84 9.33
CA LYS A 85 25.82 8.71 10.16
C LYS A 85 26.77 7.61 9.71
N THR A 86 26.28 6.59 9.01
CA THR A 86 27.16 5.52 8.48
C THR A 86 28.15 6.03 7.44
N ARG A 87 27.89 7.18 6.80
CA ARG A 87 28.74 7.74 5.74
C ARG A 87 30.18 7.95 6.19
N GLY A 88 30.38 8.70 7.27
CA GLY A 88 31.73 8.97 7.78
C GLY A 88 32.47 7.69 8.17
N VAL A 89 31.75 6.73 8.77
CA VAL A 89 32.33 5.43 9.15
C VAL A 89 32.78 4.62 7.91
N ALA A 90 32.01 4.68 6.82
CA ALA A 90 32.37 4.01 5.57
C ALA A 90 33.56 4.68 4.87
N GLU A 91 33.60 6.02 4.82
CA GLU A 91 34.72 6.79 4.27
C GLU A 91 36.04 6.52 5.03
N ASP A 92 35.98 6.50 6.37
CA ASP A 92 37.10 6.16 7.23
C ASP A 92 37.59 4.72 6.98
N ALA A 93 36.66 3.77 6.90
CA ALA A 93 36.98 2.37 6.63
C ALA A 93 37.61 2.18 5.24
N ARG A 94 37.09 2.86 4.21
CA ARG A 94 37.65 2.86 2.85
C ARG A 94 39.09 3.37 2.86
N THR A 95 39.32 4.50 3.53
CA THR A 95 40.64 5.12 3.64
C THR A 95 41.63 4.23 4.37
N GLY A 96 41.21 3.59 5.46
CA GLY A 96 42.01 2.60 6.19
C GLY A 96 42.38 1.40 5.32
N LEU A 97 41.39 0.85 4.60
CA LEU A 97 41.59 -0.30 3.71
C LEU A 97 42.53 0.03 2.54
N ALA A 98 42.33 1.17 1.87
CA ALA A 98 43.18 1.61 0.77
C ALA A 98 44.63 1.78 1.20
N ARG A 99 44.88 2.34 2.39
CA ARG A 99 46.24 2.48 2.96
C ARG A 99 46.88 1.11 3.27
N ALA A 100 46.10 0.18 3.82
CA ALA A 100 46.61 -1.13 4.22
C ALA A 100 46.89 -2.06 3.01
N ALA A 101 46.23 -1.83 1.88
CA ALA A 101 46.32 -2.65 0.67
C ALA A 101 47.09 -1.94 -0.47
N ASP A 102 48.11 -1.16 -0.13
CA ASP A 102 48.93 -0.46 -1.13
C ASP A 102 49.54 -1.46 -2.15
N GLY A 103 49.45 -1.12 -3.43
CA GLY A 103 49.86 -1.98 -4.55
C GLY A 103 48.87 -3.10 -4.93
N TRP A 104 47.75 -3.27 -4.22
CA TRP A 104 46.72 -4.25 -4.60
C TRP A 104 45.78 -3.69 -5.66
N ARG A 105 45.45 -4.50 -6.68
CA ARG A 105 44.63 -4.05 -7.82
C ARG A 105 43.19 -3.69 -7.45
N PHE A 106 42.63 -4.26 -6.38
CA PHE A 106 41.23 -4.01 -5.98
C PHE A 106 41.02 -2.62 -5.37
N THR A 107 42.07 -1.92 -4.93
CA THR A 107 41.92 -0.59 -4.34
C THR A 107 41.32 0.41 -5.34
N GLY A 108 41.58 0.23 -6.64
CA GLY A 108 40.95 1.00 -7.71
C GLY A 108 39.44 0.78 -7.88
N SER A 109 38.87 -0.31 -7.33
CA SER A 109 37.42 -0.53 -7.32
C SER A 109 36.74 -0.01 -6.03
N LEU A 110 37.50 0.51 -5.06
CA LEU A 110 36.93 1.03 -3.81
C LEU A 110 36.12 2.30 -4.03
N ASP A 111 36.54 3.16 -4.95
CA ASP A 111 35.81 4.38 -5.29
C ASP A 111 34.44 4.05 -5.91
N GLU A 112 34.39 3.10 -6.85
CA GLU A 112 33.12 2.65 -7.45
C GLU A 112 32.19 2.00 -6.41
N LEU A 113 32.74 1.21 -5.49
CA LEU A 113 31.98 0.60 -4.41
C LEU A 113 31.38 1.66 -3.48
N GLU A 114 32.16 2.67 -3.12
CA GLU A 114 31.73 3.79 -2.29
C GLU A 114 30.63 4.59 -2.98
N GLU A 115 30.81 4.99 -4.24
CA GLU A 115 29.80 5.72 -5.01
C GLU A 115 28.46 4.96 -5.07
N ARG A 116 28.51 3.65 -5.35
CA ARG A 116 27.32 2.80 -5.36
C ARG A 116 26.64 2.72 -3.99
N TRP A 117 27.44 2.58 -2.94
CA TRP A 117 26.93 2.51 -1.58
C TRP A 117 26.28 3.83 -1.15
N GLU A 118 26.90 4.97 -1.47
CA GLU A 118 26.33 6.30 -1.23
C GLU A 118 25.02 6.49 -1.99
N ALA A 119 24.95 6.07 -3.25
CA ALA A 119 23.75 6.14 -4.06
C ALA A 119 22.60 5.32 -3.44
N LEU A 120 22.87 4.10 -2.97
CA LEU A 120 21.90 3.26 -2.28
C LEU A 120 21.41 3.90 -0.98
N ASN A 121 22.32 4.40 -0.15
CA ASN A 121 21.95 5.08 1.10
C ASN A 121 21.09 6.31 0.86
N LYS A 122 21.39 7.09 -0.19
CA LYS A 122 20.57 8.24 -0.59
C LYS A 122 19.13 7.82 -0.90
N VAL A 123 18.96 6.73 -1.65
CA VAL A 123 17.62 6.20 -1.97
C VAL A 123 16.88 5.76 -0.71
N VAL A 124 17.55 5.03 0.19
CA VAL A 124 16.96 4.57 1.46
C VAL A 124 16.50 5.75 2.31
N VAL A 125 17.39 6.74 2.50
CA VAL A 125 17.10 7.96 3.27
C VAL A 125 15.90 8.71 2.68
N GLN A 126 15.89 8.93 1.35
CA GLN A 126 14.76 9.60 0.69
C GLN A 126 13.44 8.88 0.89
N ARG A 127 13.45 7.53 0.85
CA ARG A 127 12.23 6.73 1.09
C ARG A 127 11.76 6.81 2.54
N LEU A 128 12.68 6.82 3.50
CA LEU A 128 12.37 6.98 4.92
C LEU A 128 11.80 8.37 5.21
N ASP A 129 12.40 9.42 4.66
CA ASP A 129 11.91 10.79 4.83
C ASP A 129 10.51 10.96 4.21
N GLN A 130 10.30 10.41 3.00
CA GLN A 130 8.97 10.41 2.36
C GLN A 130 7.92 9.62 3.17
N ALA A 131 8.31 8.48 3.76
CA ALA A 131 7.42 7.71 4.62
C ALA A 131 7.05 8.48 5.88
N ALA A 132 8.01 9.16 6.51
CA ALA A 132 7.78 10.00 7.69
C ALA A 132 6.77 11.11 7.39
N GLU A 133 6.91 11.79 6.25
CA GLU A 133 5.97 12.83 5.83
C GLU A 133 4.57 12.27 5.59
N ASN A 134 4.47 11.13 4.89
CA ASN A 134 3.18 10.48 4.66
C ASN A 134 2.48 10.09 5.97
N PHE A 135 3.23 9.63 6.97
CA PHE A 135 2.68 9.33 8.29
C PHE A 135 2.17 10.57 9.01
N ARG A 136 2.86 11.72 8.90
CA ARG A 136 2.38 13.00 9.47
C ARG A 136 1.12 13.50 8.80
N LEU A 137 1.10 13.53 7.47
CA LEU A 137 -0.07 13.91 6.69
C LEU A 137 -1.28 13.04 7.05
N SER A 138 -1.04 11.74 7.21
CA SER A 138 -2.08 10.81 7.65
C SER A 138 -2.53 11.12 9.07
N ALA A 139 -1.62 11.31 10.03
CA ALA A 139 -1.96 11.64 11.41
C ALA A 139 -2.82 12.91 11.51
N ASP A 140 -2.46 13.95 10.76
CA ASP A 140 -3.19 15.22 10.73
C ASP A 140 -4.58 15.07 10.10
N ALA A 141 -4.73 14.16 9.13
CA ALA A 141 -6.04 13.84 8.56
C ALA A 141 -6.96 13.14 9.59
N TYR A 142 -6.39 12.24 10.41
CA TYR A 142 -7.14 11.59 11.50
C TYR A 142 -7.59 12.62 12.56
N ASP A 143 -6.69 13.49 13.02
CA ASP A 143 -7.03 14.54 14.01
C ASP A 143 -8.13 15.48 13.49
N LYS A 144 -8.06 15.86 12.20
CA LYS A 144 -9.09 16.69 11.55
C LYS A 144 -10.44 15.98 11.47
N ASN A 145 -10.44 14.69 11.13
CA ASN A 145 -11.66 13.90 11.08
C ASN A 145 -12.32 13.78 12.46
N GLU A 146 -11.53 13.50 13.50
CA GLU A 146 -12.02 13.43 14.88
C GLU A 146 -12.61 14.76 15.35
N THR A 147 -11.92 15.88 15.07
CA THR A 147 -12.41 17.23 15.40
C THR A 147 -13.72 17.56 14.68
N SER A 148 -13.83 17.22 13.39
CA SER A 148 -15.05 17.42 12.60
C SER A 148 -16.23 16.63 13.15
N ILE A 149 -16.02 15.36 13.51
CA ILE A 149 -17.07 14.52 14.10
C ILE A 149 -17.49 15.08 15.46
N ALA A 150 -16.55 15.43 16.32
CA ALA A 150 -16.84 16.02 17.63
C ALA A 150 -17.68 17.30 17.52
N SER A 151 -17.41 18.15 16.53
CA SER A 151 -18.15 19.40 16.30
C SER A 151 -19.59 19.21 15.79
N GLN A 152 -19.94 18.04 15.26
CA GLN A 152 -21.30 17.75 14.78
C GLN A 152 -22.25 17.29 15.89
N PHE A 153 -21.71 16.93 17.06
CA PHE A 153 -22.47 16.47 18.23
C PHE A 153 -22.51 17.49 19.37
N LEU A 154 -21.98 18.70 19.13
CA LEU A 154 -22.08 19.88 19.99
C LEU A 154 -23.04 20.90 19.35
#